data_AF-A0A1K1PV54-F1
#
_entry.id   AF-A0A1K1PV54-F1
#
_cell.length_a   1.000
_cell.length_b   1.000
_cell.length_c   1.000
_cell.angle_alpha   90.00
_cell.angle_beta   90.00
_cell.angle_gamma   90.00
#
_symmetry.space_group_name_H-M   'P 1'
#
loop_
_entity.id
_entity.type
_entity.pdbx_description
1 polymer ?
#
loop_
_entity_poly.entity_id
_entity_poly.type
_entity_poly.pdbx_seq_one_letter_code
_entity_poly.pdbx_strand_id
1 'polypeptide(L)'
;MDIYTVSFFGHREVEGAAEIESKLDQLLHDLITQKQYVEFLVGRDGEFDLLVASAIRRAVKQYGCGNTSLILVLPYMKAEYRDNEQSYLNYYDEVEICTDSSEVHYKSAIQVRNRCMVDRSDLVVCCIQHKSGGAYKTVQYALKQGKQVRNLSDSKL
;
A
#
# COMPACT_ATOMS: atom_id res chain seq x y z
N MET A 1 5.48 -21.60 0.98
CA MET A 1 4.85 -20.79 -0.08
C MET A 1 5.69 -19.54 -0.18
N ASP A 2 6.17 -19.19 -1.37
CA ASP A 2 6.90 -17.94 -1.56
C ASP A 2 5.90 -16.78 -1.59
N ILE A 3 6.00 -15.87 -0.62
CA ILE A 3 5.10 -14.73 -0.47
C ILE A 3 5.86 -13.50 -0.93
N TYR A 4 5.31 -12.80 -1.92
CA TYR A 4 5.85 -11.55 -2.42
C TYR A 4 5.04 -10.39 -1.86
N THR A 5 5.60 -9.62 -0.94
CA THR A 5 4.90 -8.56 -0.22
C THR A 5 5.17 -7.20 -0.86
N VAL A 6 4.10 -6.49 -1.22
CA VAL A 6 4.15 -5.19 -1.90
C VAL A 6 3.45 -4.13 -1.08
N SER A 7 4.16 -3.07 -0.70
CA SER A 7 3.59 -1.91 0.00
C SER A 7 3.39 -0.72 -0.91
N PHE A 8 2.31 0.02 -0.68
CA PHE A 8 1.96 1.21 -1.45
C PHE A 8 1.96 2.47 -0.59
N PHE A 9 2.60 3.54 -1.08
CA PHE A 9 2.62 4.84 -0.41
C PHE A 9 2.49 6.01 -1.39
N GLY A 10 1.62 6.96 -1.08
CA GLY A 10 1.47 8.15 -1.92
C GLY A 10 0.94 9.34 -1.15
N HIS A 11 0.83 10.45 -1.86
CA HIS A 11 0.31 11.68 -1.30
C HIS A 11 -1.20 11.62 -1.10
N ARG A 12 -1.72 12.57 -0.31
CA ARG A 12 -3.15 12.71 -0.09
C ARG A 12 -3.90 13.14 -1.33
N GLU A 13 -3.23 13.90 -2.18
CA GLU A 13 -3.74 14.38 -3.47
C GLU A 13 -2.83 13.80 -4.57
N VAL A 14 -3.43 13.33 -5.66
CA VAL A 14 -2.70 12.74 -6.79
C VAL A 14 -3.05 13.47 -8.08
N GLU A 15 -2.06 14.12 -8.69
CA GLU A 15 -2.20 14.69 -10.03
C GLU A 15 -2.08 13.59 -11.09
N GLY A 16 -2.79 13.73 -12.22
CA GLY A 16 -2.65 12.78 -13.34
C GLY A 16 -3.10 11.34 -13.00
N ALA A 17 -4.13 11.19 -12.16
CA ALA A 17 -4.60 9.90 -11.65
C ALA A 17 -4.78 8.82 -12.73
N ALA A 18 -5.25 9.18 -13.93
CA ALA A 18 -5.43 8.23 -15.04
C ALA A 18 -4.10 7.61 -15.54
N GLU A 19 -3.02 8.39 -15.59
CA GLU A 19 -1.70 7.88 -15.97
C GLU A 19 -1.14 6.97 -14.87
N ILE A 20 -1.28 7.39 -13.61
CA ILE A 20 -0.88 6.60 -12.45
C ILE A 20 -1.62 5.27 -12.41
N GLU A 21 -2.94 5.29 -12.65
CA GLU A 21 -3.79 4.10 -12.69
C GLU A 21 -3.39 3.16 -13.83
N SER A 22 -3.09 3.68 -15.04
CA SER A 22 -2.63 2.84 -16.15
C SER A 22 -1.30 2.13 -15.84
N LYS A 23 -0.33 2.84 -15.26
CA LYS A 23 0.96 2.23 -14.83
C LYS A 23 0.76 1.21 -13.70
N LEU A 24 -0.17 1.49 -12.80
CA LEU A 24 -0.52 0.60 -11.70
C LEU A 24 -1.18 -0.68 -12.21
N ASP A 25 -2.13 -0.59 -13.14
CA ASP A 25 -2.83 -1.74 -13.71
C ASP A 25 -1.85 -2.71 -14.39
N GLN A 26 -0.86 -2.19 -15.13
CA GLN A 26 0.19 -3.02 -15.73
C GLN A 26 1.05 -3.70 -14.66
N LEU A 27 1.47 -2.97 -13.62
CA LEU A 27 2.25 -3.53 -12.53
C LEU A 27 1.47 -4.62 -11.78
N LEU A 28 0.19 -4.40 -11.50
CA LEU A 28 -0.66 -5.36 -10.80
C LEU A 28 -0.88 -6.63 -11.63
N HIS A 29 -1.11 -6.49 -12.94
CA HIS A 29 -1.15 -7.64 -13.85
C HIS A 29 0.12 -8.50 -13.72
N ASP A 30 1.30 -7.88 -13.82
CA ASP A 30 2.57 -8.61 -13.77
C ASP A 30 2.81 -9.26 -12.42
N LEU A 31 2.52 -8.56 -11.31
CA LEU A 31 2.65 -9.12 -9.96
C LEU A 31 1.74 -10.34 -9.77
N ILE A 32 0.46 -10.23 -10.13
CA ILE A 32 -0.53 -11.30 -9.90
C ILE A 32 -0.25 -12.52 -10.79
N THR A 33 0.21 -12.32 -12.02
CA THR A 33 0.41 -13.42 -12.99
C THR A 33 1.76 -14.11 -12.86
N GLN A 34 2.79 -13.42 -12.34
CA GLN A 34 4.15 -13.94 -12.30
C GLN A 34 4.61 -14.43 -10.92
N LYS A 35 3.93 -14.02 -9.84
CA LYS A 35 4.30 -14.41 -8.47
C LYS A 35 3.43 -15.55 -7.96
N GLN A 36 4.02 -16.40 -7.12
CA GLN A 36 3.30 -17.55 -6.54
C GLN A 36 2.18 -17.08 -5.60
N TYR A 37 2.46 -16.10 -4.74
CA TYR A 37 1.49 -15.47 -3.86
C TYR A 37 1.88 -14.01 -3.63
N VAL A 38 0.91 -13.09 -3.62
CA VAL A 38 1.16 -11.65 -3.45
C VAL A 38 0.35 -11.08 -2.29
N GLU A 39 1.03 -10.47 -1.33
CA GLU A 39 0.40 -9.66 -0.29
C GLU A 39 0.50 -8.19 -0.67
N PHE A 40 -0.64 -7.51 -0.76
CA PHE A 40 -0.70 -6.08 -1.00
C PHE A 40 -1.01 -5.33 0.29
N LEU A 41 -0.05 -4.54 0.77
CA LEU A 41 -0.18 -3.76 1.99
C LEU A 41 -0.53 -2.32 1.64
N VAL A 42 -1.68 -1.84 2.12
CA VAL A 42 -2.17 -0.48 1.84
C VAL A 42 -2.48 0.30 3.12
N GLY A 43 -2.39 1.63 3.02
CA GLY A 43 -3.01 2.57 3.94
C GLY A 43 -4.46 2.89 3.55
N ARG A 44 -4.98 3.99 4.10
CA ARG A 44 -6.31 4.54 3.76
C ARG A 44 -6.42 6.05 4.03
N ASP A 45 -5.30 6.76 4.13
CA ASP A 45 -5.27 8.15 4.61
C ASP A 45 -5.14 9.19 3.47
N GLY A 46 -5.15 8.76 2.20
CA GLY A 46 -5.02 9.63 1.02
C GLY A 46 -5.66 9.08 -0.26
N GLU A 47 -5.80 9.93 -1.28
CA GLU A 47 -6.34 9.56 -2.60
C GLU A 47 -5.58 8.40 -3.24
N PHE A 48 -4.25 8.39 -3.12
CA PHE A 48 -3.44 7.29 -3.66
C PHE A 48 -3.79 5.94 -3.02
N ASP A 49 -4.00 5.91 -1.70
CA ASP A 49 -4.36 4.68 -0.99
C ASP A 49 -5.69 4.11 -1.50
N LEU A 50 -6.69 4.99 -1.71
CA LEU A 50 -8.00 4.61 -2.24
C LEU A 50 -7.93 4.13 -3.69
N LEU A 51 -7.15 4.84 -4.53
CA LEU A 51 -6.90 4.46 -5.92
C LEU A 51 -6.27 3.07 -5.99
N VAL A 52 -5.22 2.84 -5.20
CA VAL A 52 -4.52 1.55 -5.17
C VAL A 52 -5.43 0.42 -4.71
N ALA A 53 -6.16 0.60 -3.61
CA ALA A 53 -7.03 -0.45 -3.09
C ALA A 53 -8.13 -0.81 -4.12
N SER A 54 -8.71 0.19 -4.79
CA SER A 54 -9.67 -0.01 -5.87
C SER A 54 -9.06 -0.77 -7.05
N ALA A 55 -7.86 -0.38 -7.50
CA ALA A 55 -7.16 -1.02 -8.61
C ALA A 55 -6.79 -2.48 -8.30
N ILE A 56 -6.30 -2.77 -7.10
CA ILE A 56 -6.00 -4.14 -6.66
C ILE A 56 -7.26 -5.00 -6.73
N ARG A 57 -8.39 -4.53 -6.19
CA ARG A 57 -9.64 -5.31 -6.23
C ARG A 57 -10.09 -5.63 -7.65
N ARG A 58 -9.96 -4.68 -8.58
CA ARG A 58 -10.28 -4.92 -10.00
C ARG A 58 -9.31 -5.93 -10.63
N ALA A 59 -8.02 -5.77 -10.39
CA ALA A 59 -6.99 -6.66 -10.92
C ALA A 59 -7.13 -8.08 -10.37
N VAL A 60 -7.37 -8.24 -9.07
CA VAL A 60 -7.63 -9.56 -8.43
C VAL A 60 -8.88 -10.21 -9.01
N LYS A 61 -9.96 -9.45 -9.23
CA LYS A 61 -11.17 -9.99 -9.88
C LYS A 61 -10.90 -10.48 -11.31
N GLN A 62 -9.97 -9.84 -12.02
CA GLN A 62 -9.68 -10.14 -13.42
C GLN A 62 -8.63 -11.24 -13.60
N TYR A 63 -7.59 -11.25 -12.76
CA TYR A 63 -6.39 -12.06 -12.95
C TYR A 63 -6.10 -13.01 -11.78
N GLY A 64 -6.70 -12.78 -10.61
CA GLY A 64 -6.43 -13.55 -9.40
C GLY A 64 -7.00 -14.96 -9.48
N CYS A 65 -6.22 -15.93 -8.99
CA CYS A 65 -6.62 -17.34 -8.92
C CYS A 65 -6.58 -17.88 -7.48
N GLY A 66 -6.80 -16.99 -6.49
CA GLY A 66 -6.64 -17.30 -5.07
C GLY A 66 -5.21 -17.13 -4.54
N ASN A 67 -4.37 -16.41 -5.29
CA ASN A 67 -2.95 -16.20 -5.00
C ASN A 67 -2.62 -14.79 -4.47
N THR A 68 -3.60 -14.09 -3.92
CA THR A 68 -3.44 -12.69 -3.49
C THR A 68 -4.17 -12.42 -2.18
N SER A 69 -3.64 -11.48 -1.38
CA SER A 69 -4.35 -10.86 -0.26
C SER A 69 -4.21 -9.35 -0.31
N LEU A 70 -5.32 -8.64 -0.16
CA LEU A 70 -5.37 -7.19 0.03
C LEU A 70 -5.53 -6.87 1.53
N ILE A 71 -4.48 -6.32 2.13
CA ILE A 71 -4.37 -6.11 3.57
C ILE A 71 -4.32 -4.61 3.88
N LEU A 72 -5.29 -4.14 4.65
CA LEU A 72 -5.26 -2.77 5.21
C LEU A 72 -4.43 -2.75 6.50
N VAL A 73 -3.38 -1.93 6.54
CA VAL A 73 -2.56 -1.76 7.74
C VAL A 73 -2.88 -0.43 8.42
N LEU A 74 -3.57 -0.49 9.56
CA LEU A 74 -3.91 0.66 10.40
C LEU A 74 -2.79 0.95 11.42
N PRO A 75 -2.48 2.22 11.69
CA PRO A 75 -1.48 2.57 12.71
C PRO A 75 -1.95 2.34 14.15
N TYR A 76 -3.26 2.31 14.39
CA TYR A 76 -3.89 2.08 15.67
C TYR A 76 -5.38 1.82 15.43
N MET A 77 -6.08 1.28 16.43
CA MET A 77 -7.52 1.06 16.36
C MET A 77 -8.25 2.40 16.15
N LYS A 78 -8.90 2.57 14.99
CA LYS A 78 -9.71 3.75 14.66
C LYS A 78 -11.17 3.49 15.06
N ALA A 79 -11.83 4.50 15.65
CA ALA A 79 -13.27 4.42 15.97
C ALA A 79 -14.10 4.06 14.73
N GLU A 80 -13.80 4.69 13.58
CA GLU A 80 -14.47 4.40 12.30
C GLU A 80 -14.38 2.92 11.91
N TYR A 81 -13.22 2.28 12.10
CA TYR A 81 -13.07 0.85 11.82
C TYR A 81 -13.86 0.01 12.82
N ARG A 82 -13.75 0.28 14.12
CA ARG A 82 -14.51 -0.44 15.16
C ARG A 82 -16.02 -0.36 14.92
N ASP A 83 -16.51 0.80 14.52
CA ASP A 83 -17.94 1.03 14.34
C ASP A 83 -18.46 0.49 12.99
N ASN A 84 -17.57 0.12 12.06
CA ASN A 84 -17.91 -0.36 10.71
C ASN A 84 -17.09 -1.60 10.28
N GLU A 85 -16.66 -2.43 11.22
CA GLU A 85 -15.69 -3.51 11.01
C GLU A 85 -16.06 -4.42 9.83
N GLN A 86 -17.32 -4.86 9.78
CA GLN A 86 -17.80 -5.72 8.69
C GLN A 86 -17.67 -5.06 7.31
N SER A 87 -17.87 -3.75 7.20
CA SER A 87 -17.68 -3.05 5.92
C SER A 87 -16.23 -3.06 5.46
N TYR A 88 -15.29 -3.04 6.40
CA TYR A 88 -13.86 -3.13 6.08
C TYR A 88 -13.50 -4.57 5.69
N LEU A 89 -13.96 -5.57 6.44
CA LEU A 89 -13.72 -6.98 6.13
C LEU A 89 -14.44 -7.47 4.85
N ASN A 90 -15.45 -6.75 4.38
CA ASN A 90 -16.06 -6.99 3.07
C ASN A 90 -15.24 -6.40 1.90
N TYR A 91 -14.33 -5.47 2.19
CA TYR A 91 -13.55 -4.73 1.19
C TYR A 91 -12.10 -5.21 1.12
N TYR A 92 -11.49 -5.47 2.28
CA TYR A 92 -10.13 -5.98 2.46
C TYR A 92 -10.20 -7.44 2.88
N ASP A 93 -9.25 -8.25 2.43
CA ASP A 93 -9.14 -9.65 2.86
C ASP A 93 -8.70 -9.74 4.32
N GLU A 94 -7.91 -8.76 4.78
CA GLU A 94 -7.48 -8.63 6.17
C GLU A 94 -7.32 -7.14 6.58
N VAL A 95 -7.53 -6.87 7.88
CA VAL A 95 -7.23 -5.58 8.49
C VAL A 95 -6.28 -5.81 9.66
N GLU A 96 -5.08 -5.27 9.57
CA GLU A 96 -4.05 -5.35 10.61
C GLU A 96 -3.95 -4.04 11.38
N ILE A 97 -3.72 -4.12 12.69
CA ILE A 97 -3.31 -2.98 13.51
C ILE A 97 -1.83 -3.13 13.82
N CYS A 98 -1.01 -2.19 13.37
CA CYS A 98 0.41 -2.20 13.66
C CYS A 98 0.64 -1.93 15.16
N THR A 99 1.14 -2.95 15.85
CA THR A 99 1.39 -2.93 17.31
C THR A 99 2.39 -1.85 17.68
N ASP A 100 3.50 -1.76 16.96
CA ASP A 100 4.60 -0.82 17.23
C ASP A 100 4.14 0.64 17.13
N SER A 101 3.17 0.92 16.26
CA SER A 101 2.58 2.25 16.14
C SER A 101 1.45 2.52 17.11
N SER A 102 0.82 1.48 17.67
CA SER A 102 -0.32 1.64 18.59
C SER A 102 0.08 2.19 19.96
N GLU A 103 1.35 2.07 20.32
CA GLU A 103 1.92 2.55 21.60
C GLU A 103 2.52 3.96 21.53
N VAL A 104 2.59 4.57 20.34
CA VAL A 104 3.22 5.89 20.14
C VAL A 104 2.20 6.99 19.85
N HIS A 105 2.59 8.24 20.09
CA HIS A 105 1.75 9.40 19.79
C HIS A 105 1.31 9.45 18.31
N TYR A 106 0.04 9.80 18.05
CA TYR A 106 -0.65 9.61 16.77
C TYR A 106 0.09 10.15 15.52
N LYS A 107 0.79 11.29 15.63
CA LYS A 107 1.56 11.85 14.50
C LYS A 107 2.76 10.98 14.10
N SER A 108 3.35 10.29 15.06
CA SER A 108 4.47 9.37 14.83
C SER A 108 3.97 7.98 14.43
N ALA A 109 2.79 7.59 14.90
CA ALA A 109 2.20 6.28 14.64
C ALA A 109 2.09 5.94 13.15
N ILE A 110 1.67 6.89 12.31
CA ILE A 110 1.60 6.67 10.85
C ILE A 110 2.98 6.34 10.27
N GLN A 111 4.02 7.06 10.70
CA GLN A 111 5.37 6.82 10.21
C GLN A 111 5.95 5.51 10.72
N VAL A 112 5.66 5.13 11.97
CA VAL A 112 6.06 3.82 12.51
C VAL A 112 5.38 2.71 11.71
N ARG A 113 4.06 2.78 11.52
CA ARG A 113 3.29 1.84 10.70
C ARG A 113 3.86 1.69 9.29
N ASN A 114 4.19 2.82 8.65
CA ASN A 114 4.77 2.81 7.32
C ASN A 114 6.14 2.10 7.30
N ARG A 115 6.97 2.27 8.34
CA ARG A 115 8.25 1.56 8.44
C ARG A 115 8.04 0.06 8.62
N CYS A 116 7.12 -0.37 9.49
CA CYS A 116 6.80 -1.79 9.67
C CYS A 116 6.33 -2.43 8.35
N MET A 117 5.50 -1.74 7.58
CA MET A 117 5.12 -2.17 6.22
C MET A 117 6.34 -2.32 5.30
N VAL A 118 7.21 -1.31 5.25
CA VAL A 118 8.43 -1.33 4.44
C VAL A 118 9.36 -2.48 4.83
N ASP A 119 9.58 -2.69 6.12
CA ASP A 119 10.54 -3.67 6.64
C ASP A 119 10.22 -5.09 6.17
N ARG A 120 8.92 -5.45 6.08
CA ARG A 120 8.46 -6.75 5.56
C ARG A 120 8.16 -6.79 4.06
N SER A 121 8.34 -5.70 3.33
CA SER A 121 8.06 -5.67 1.88
C SER A 121 9.25 -6.12 1.05
N ASP A 122 8.97 -6.80 -0.07
CA ASP A 122 9.93 -7.06 -1.15
C ASP A 122 10.00 -5.88 -2.13
N LEU A 123 8.83 -5.27 -2.40
CA LEU A 123 8.68 -4.13 -3.29
C LEU A 123 7.91 -2.99 -2.61
N VAL A 124 8.41 -1.78 -2.76
CA VAL A 124 7.70 -0.55 -2.38
C VAL A 124 7.29 0.18 -3.65
N VAL A 125 5.99 0.33 -3.84
CA VAL A 125 5.39 1.10 -4.92
C VAL A 125 4.94 2.45 -4.39
N CYS A 126 5.25 3.53 -5.08
CA CYS A 126 4.87 4.85 -4.61
C CYS A 126 4.40 5.78 -5.72
N CYS A 127 3.72 6.85 -5.32
CA CYS A 127 3.43 8.01 -6.18
C CYS A 127 3.92 9.27 -5.48
N ILE A 128 5.17 9.67 -5.75
CA ILE A 128 5.83 10.83 -5.13
C ILE A 128 6.03 11.92 -6.17
N GLN A 129 5.08 12.84 -6.23
CA GLN A 129 5.09 13.98 -7.17
C GLN A 129 5.89 15.18 -6.63
N HIS A 130 6.05 15.28 -5.32
CA HIS A 130 6.87 16.29 -4.65
C HIS A 130 7.69 15.67 -3.51
N LYS A 131 8.89 16.19 -3.27
CA LYS A 131 9.89 15.68 -2.31
C LYS A 131 9.63 16.18 -0.88
N SER A 132 8.40 16.04 -0.40
CA SER A 132 8.01 16.44 0.96
C SER A 132 6.87 15.57 1.48
N GLY A 133 6.48 15.75 2.74
CA GLY A 133 5.37 15.01 3.34
C GLY A 133 5.71 13.62 3.87
N GLY A 134 4.66 12.93 4.32
CA GLY A 134 4.79 11.64 5.03
C GLY A 134 5.26 10.51 4.12
N ALA A 135 4.65 10.38 2.94
CA ALA A 135 4.97 9.35 1.96
C ALA A 135 6.41 9.46 1.44
N TYR A 136 6.90 10.69 1.18
CA TYR A 136 8.29 10.90 0.77
C TYR A 136 9.28 10.40 1.83
N LYS A 137 9.03 10.67 3.12
CA LYS A 137 9.86 10.15 4.21
C LYS A 137 9.85 8.62 4.28
N THR A 138 8.70 7.98 4.02
CA THR A 138 8.61 6.52 3.92
C THR A 138 9.47 5.98 2.78
N VAL A 139 9.41 6.61 1.60
CA VAL A 139 10.22 6.19 0.44
C VAL A 139 11.71 6.37 0.71
N GLN A 140 12.12 7.47 1.35
CA GLN A 140 13.50 7.65 1.79
C GLN A 140 13.94 6.57 2.77
N TYR A 141 13.05 6.12 3.66
CA TYR A 141 13.33 5.01 4.56
C TYR A 141 13.48 3.69 3.79
N ALA A 142 12.59 3.37 2.85
CA ALA A 142 12.69 2.18 2.01
C ALA A 142 14.01 2.09 1.24
N LEU A 143 14.44 3.20 0.64
CA LEU A 143 15.74 3.29 -0.03
C LEU A 143 16.91 3.03 0.93
N LYS A 144 16.84 3.53 2.16
CA LYS A 144 17.87 3.27 3.19
C LYS A 144 17.90 1.81 3.64
N GLN A 145 16.75 1.13 3.65
CA GLN A 145 16.64 -0.31 3.93
C GLN A 145 17.03 -1.19 2.74
N GLY A 146 17.47 -0.60 1.62
CA GLY A 146 17.85 -1.35 0.42
C GLY A 146 16.68 -2.01 -0.30
N LYS A 147 15.45 -1.56 -0.07
CA LYS A 147 14.25 -2.12 -0.71
C LYS A 147 14.18 -1.70 -2.18
N GLN A 148 13.58 -2.55 -3.01
CA GLN A 148 13.22 -2.15 -4.37
C GLN A 148 12.11 -1.11 -4.29
N VAL A 149 12.30 0.03 -4.95
CA VAL A 149 11.31 1.12 -4.99
C VAL A 149 10.93 1.42 -6.43
N ARG A 150 9.62 1.46 -6.72
CA ARG A 150 9.07 1.86 -8.03
C ARG A 150 8.14 3.05 -7.85
N ASN A 151 8.51 4.20 -8.40
CA ASN A 151 7.70 5.41 -8.36
C ASN A 151 6.85 5.55 -9.64
N LEU A 152 5.53 5.52 -9.52
CA LEU A 152 4.59 5.60 -10.64
C LEU A 152 4.50 7.00 -11.26
N SER A 153 4.87 8.04 -10.51
CA SER A 153 4.91 9.41 -11.04
C SER A 153 6.12 9.69 -11.91
N ASP A 154 7.10 8.79 -11.96
CA ASP A 154 8.29 8.99 -12.78
C ASP A 154 7.92 8.78 -14.26
N SER A 155 8.52 9.62 -15.12
CA SER A 155 8.27 9.63 -16.56
C SER A 155 8.92 8.45 -17.30
N LYS A 156 9.74 7.65 -16.59
CA LYS A 156 10.40 6.45 -17.12
C LYS A 156 10.21 5.31 -16.12
N LEU A 157 9.57 4.25 -16.57
CA LEU A 157 9.53 2.95 -15.89
C LEU A 157 10.79 2.14 -16.22
#